data_AF-A0A354XF44-F1
#
_entry.id   AF-A0A354XF44-F1
#
_cell.length_a   1.000
_cell.length_b   1.000
_cell.length_c   1.000
_cell.angle_alpha   90.00
_cell.angle_beta   90.00
_cell.angle_gamma   90.00
#
_symmetry.space_group_name_H-M   'P 1'
#
loop_
_entity.id
_entity.type
_entity.pdbx_description
1 polymer ?
#
loop_
_entity_poly.entity_id
_entity_poly.type
_entity_poly.pdbx_seq_one_letter_code
_entity_poly.pdbx_strand_id
1 'polypeptide(L)'
;TEYTALERDGRLTFMFILPLTSPQPLSGQVLEYQVFDPTYYIEMVHEEEGDEPSPQALILNGEPDCTLSVLPADPDPEKVLQASLLDVDEEGEPGLGRHFAETGRVDCR
;
A
#
# COMPACT_ATOMS: atom_id res chain seq x y z
N THR A 1 -18.28 4.10 6.51
CA THR A 1 -17.29 3.26 5.82
C THR A 1 -17.31 1.92 6.50
N GLU A 2 -17.61 0.86 5.76
CA GLU A 2 -17.50 -0.49 6.30
C GLU A 2 -16.05 -0.95 6.11
N TYR A 3 -15.45 -1.43 7.20
CA TYR A 3 -14.14 -2.03 7.20
C TYR A 3 -14.13 -3.19 8.19
N THR A 4 -13.20 -4.11 7.99
CA THR A 4 -12.95 -5.22 8.89
C THR A 4 -11.49 -5.18 9.30
N ALA A 5 -11.23 -5.26 10.60
CA ALA A 5 -9.89 -5.39 11.17
C ALA A 5 -9.79 -6.74 11.86
N LEU A 6 -8.77 -7.52 11.51
CA LEU A 6 -8.50 -8.84 12.08
C LEU A 6 -7.05 -8.89 12.52
N GLU A 7 -6.82 -9.26 13.77
CA GLU A 7 -5.47 -9.58 14.27
C GLU A 7 -5.31 -11.09 14.28
N ARG A 8 -4.19 -11.56 13.73
CA ARG A 8 -3.79 -12.96 13.78
C ARG A 8 -2.26 -13.06 13.70
N ASP A 9 -1.68 -13.84 14.61
CA ASP A 9 -0.25 -14.15 14.63
C ASP A 9 0.64 -12.88 14.63
N GLY A 10 0.18 -11.80 15.27
CA GLY A 10 0.89 -10.52 15.33
C GLY A 10 0.75 -9.64 14.09
N ARG A 11 -0.06 -10.05 13.11
CA ARG A 11 -0.40 -9.25 11.92
C ARG A 11 -1.81 -8.69 12.02
N LEU A 12 -1.93 -7.40 11.71
CA LEU A 12 -3.22 -6.72 11.58
C LEU A 12 -3.61 -6.64 10.10
N THR A 13 -4.67 -7.34 9.71
CA THR A 13 -5.24 -7.24 8.37
C THR A 13 -6.38 -6.24 8.36
N PHE A 14 -6.28 -5.25 7.48
CA PHE A 14 -7.30 -4.22 7.29
C PHE A 14 -7.97 -4.39 5.92
N MET A 15 -9.27 -4.70 5.92
CA MET A 15 -10.07 -4.84 4.70
C MET A 15 -11.05 -3.70 4.60
N PHE A 16 -11.02 -2.97 3.50
CA PHE A 16 -11.92 -1.85 3.25
C PHE A 16 -12.19 -1.69 1.76
N ILE A 17 -13.28 -0.98 1.45
CA ILE A 17 -13.59 -0.55 0.08
C ILE A 17 -13.46 0.97 0.05
N LEU A 18 -12.62 1.48 -0.86
CA LEU A 18 -12.47 2.90 -1.13
C LEU A 18 -13.19 3.27 -2.43
N PRO A 19 -14.46 3.71 -2.38
CA PRO A 19 -15.14 4.17 -3.58
C PRO A 19 -14.56 5.53 -4.03
N LEU A 20 -14.20 5.64 -5.30
CA LEU A 20 -13.89 6.93 -5.90
C LEU A 20 -15.19 7.69 -6.16
N THR A 21 -15.23 8.98 -5.81
CA THR A 21 -16.40 9.85 -6.05
C THR A 21 -16.79 9.90 -7.53
N SER A 22 -15.80 9.85 -8.42
CA SER A 22 -15.98 9.79 -9.87
C SER A 22 -15.06 8.72 -10.47
N PRO A 23 -15.55 7.87 -11.39
CA PRO A 23 -14.70 6.91 -12.11
C PRO A 23 -13.55 7.63 -12.81
N GLN A 24 -12.33 7.10 -12.69
CA GLN A 24 -11.16 7.62 -13.39
C GLN A 24 -10.93 6.79 -14.67
N PRO A 25 -10.66 7.43 -15.82
CA PRO A 25 -10.31 6.69 -17.03
C PRO A 25 -8.96 6.00 -16.85
N LEU A 26 -8.91 4.69 -17.11
CA LEU A 26 -7.67 3.91 -17.05
C LEU A 26 -6.99 3.74 -18.41
N SER A 27 -7.74 3.72 -19.51
CA SER A 27 -7.17 3.51 -20.85
C SER A 27 -6.09 4.53 -21.18
N GLY A 28 -4.90 4.05 -21.56
CA GLY A 28 -3.77 4.90 -21.89
C GLY A 28 -3.07 5.54 -20.68
N GLN A 29 -3.36 5.08 -19.46
CA GLN A 29 -2.87 5.67 -18.21
C GLN A 29 -2.16 4.64 -17.33
N VAL A 30 -1.42 5.14 -16.34
CA VAL A 30 -0.93 4.35 -15.20
C VAL A 30 -1.63 4.85 -13.95
N LEU A 31 -2.22 3.95 -13.18
CA LEU A 31 -2.72 4.22 -11.84
C LEU A 31 -1.76 3.60 -10.82
N GLU A 32 -1.32 4.41 -9.87
CA GLU A 32 -0.54 3.97 -8.71
C GLU A 32 -1.27 4.37 -7.43
N TYR A 33 -1.24 3.51 -6.43
CA TYR A 33 -1.76 3.80 -5.10
C TYR A 33 -0.84 3.22 -4.02
N GLN A 34 -0.90 3.84 -2.85
CA GLN A 34 -0.26 3.36 -1.63
C GLN A 34 -1.25 3.49 -0.47
N VAL A 35 -1.16 2.58 0.49
CA VAL A 35 -1.84 2.66 1.78
C VAL A 35 -0.76 2.81 2.84
N PHE A 36 -0.82 3.87 3.62
CA PHE A 36 0.21 4.16 4.63
C PHE A 36 -0.37 4.90 5.82
N ASP A 37 0.27 4.75 6.98
CA ASP A 37 0.02 5.63 8.11
C ASP A 37 0.78 6.96 7.88
N PRO A 38 0.12 8.12 8.01
CA PRO A 38 0.78 9.40 7.74
C PRO A 38 1.76 9.83 8.84
N THR A 39 1.67 9.25 10.03
CA THR A 39 2.33 9.74 11.26
C THR A 39 3.30 8.74 11.88
N TYR A 40 3.24 7.47 11.48
CA TYR A 40 4.10 6.42 12.02
C TYR A 40 4.76 5.60 10.91
N TYR A 41 5.89 4.95 11.22
CA TYR A 41 6.49 3.98 10.31
C TYR A 41 5.91 2.60 10.63
N ILE A 42 4.96 2.16 9.80
CA ILE A 42 4.46 0.79 9.79
C ILE A 42 4.62 0.31 8.38
N GLU A 43 5.23 -0.86 8.23
CA GLU A 43 5.31 -1.51 6.92
C GLU A 43 3.90 -1.91 6.49
N MET A 44 3.48 -1.39 5.33
CA MET A 44 2.17 -1.67 4.75
C MET A 44 2.38 -2.47 3.47
N VAL A 45 2.11 -3.76 3.59
CA VAL A 45 2.26 -4.75 2.52
C VAL A 45 0.89 -5.24 2.04
N HIS A 46 0.84 -5.73 0.81
CA HIS A 46 -0.28 -6.50 0.30
C HIS A 46 -0.18 -7.95 0.76
N GLU A 47 -1.22 -8.75 0.49
CA GLU A 47 -1.20 -10.18 0.77
C GLU A 47 -0.04 -10.85 0.03
N GLU A 48 0.75 -11.67 0.74
CA GLU A 48 1.95 -12.32 0.23
C GLU A 48 1.77 -13.85 0.14
N GLU A 49 2.46 -14.48 -0.81
CA GLU A 49 2.60 -15.92 -0.91
C GLU A 49 4.09 -16.28 -0.92
N GLY A 50 4.63 -16.65 0.25
CA GLY A 50 6.08 -16.79 0.43
C GLY A 50 6.72 -15.42 0.70
N ASP A 51 7.77 -15.08 -0.04
CA ASP A 51 8.50 -13.80 0.08
C ASP A 51 8.11 -12.80 -1.03
N GLU A 52 7.03 -13.07 -1.78
CA GLU A 52 6.55 -12.22 -2.87
C GLU A 52 5.05 -11.91 -2.72
N PRO A 53 4.57 -10.75 -3.24
CA PRO A 53 3.14 -10.45 -3.27
C PRO A 53 2.35 -11.55 -3.99
N SER A 54 1.23 -11.95 -3.39
CA SER A 54 0.30 -12.92 -3.97
C SER A 54 -0.20 -12.44 -5.34
N PRO A 55 -0.38 -13.32 -6.34
CA PRO A 55 -1.06 -12.95 -7.58
C PRO A 55 -2.49 -12.42 -7.38
N GLN A 56 -3.08 -12.63 -6.20
CA GLN A 56 -4.41 -12.12 -5.82
C GLN A 56 -4.35 -10.81 -5.03
N ALA A 57 -3.16 -10.30 -4.71
CA ALA A 57 -2.94 -9.05 -3.99
C ALA A 57 -3.48 -7.83 -4.75
N LEU A 58 -3.48 -7.87 -6.08
CA LEU A 58 -3.98 -6.82 -6.96
C LEU A 58 -4.75 -7.42 -8.12
N ILE A 59 -6.05 -7.13 -8.18
CA ILE A 59 -6.96 -7.64 -9.20
C ILE A 59 -7.68 -6.47 -9.85
N LEU A 60 -7.63 -6.42 -11.18
CA LEU A 60 -8.47 -5.53 -11.98
C LEU A 60 -9.60 -6.35 -12.60
N ASN A 61 -10.84 -5.93 -12.37
CA ASN A 61 -12.02 -6.56 -12.96
C ASN A 61 -12.52 -5.75 -14.16
N GLY A 62 -12.64 -6.39 -15.32
CA GLY A 62 -13.19 -5.77 -16.54
C GLY A 62 -12.12 -5.31 -17.53
N GLU A 63 -12.46 -4.31 -18.35
CA GLU A 63 -11.55 -3.70 -19.33
C GLU A 63 -10.95 -2.38 -18.82
N PRO A 64 -9.81 -1.93 -19.35
CA PRO A 64 -8.97 -2.59 -20.35
C PRO A 64 -8.07 -3.68 -19.75
N ASP A 65 -7.46 -4.52 -20.60
CA ASP A 65 -6.37 -5.40 -20.18
C ASP A 65 -5.16 -4.54 -19.78
N CYS A 66 -4.72 -4.68 -18.53
CA CYS A 66 -3.63 -3.92 -17.95
C CYS A 66 -2.57 -4.85 -17.35
N THR A 67 -1.33 -4.37 -17.28
CA THR A 67 -0.29 -5.04 -16.50
C THR A 67 -0.41 -4.61 -15.03
N LEU A 68 -0.53 -5.60 -14.13
CA LEU A 68 -0.66 -5.38 -12.69
C LEU A 68 0.66 -5.74 -12.00
N SER A 69 1.08 -4.92 -11.04
CA SER A 69 2.26 -5.20 -10.22
C SER A 69 2.12 -4.57 -8.85
N VAL A 70 2.68 -5.22 -7.84
CA VAL A 70 2.92 -4.65 -6.51
C VAL A 70 4.43 -4.40 -6.41
N LEU A 71 4.81 -3.15 -6.25
CA LEU A 71 6.21 -2.75 -6.13
C LEU A 71 6.57 -2.69 -4.65
N PRO A 72 7.68 -3.32 -4.22
CA PRO A 72 8.12 -3.25 -2.83
C PRO A 72 8.47 -1.81 -2.45
N ALA A 73 8.36 -1.51 -1.16
CA ALA A 73 8.90 -0.25 -0.64
C ALA A 73 10.43 -0.24 -0.78
N ASP A 74 10.98 0.92 -1.19
CA ASP A 74 12.43 1.15 -1.26
C ASP A 74 12.76 2.46 -0.51
N PRO A 75 12.69 2.46 0.84
CA PRO A 75 12.96 3.64 1.63
C PRO A 75 14.44 4.02 1.58
N ASP A 76 14.70 5.32 1.46
CA ASP A 76 16.04 5.88 1.64
C ASP A 76 16.59 5.47 3.04
N PRO A 77 17.84 4.99 3.16
CA PRO A 77 18.44 4.65 4.44
C PRO A 77 18.37 5.76 5.49
N GLU A 78 18.41 7.04 5.10
CA GLU A 78 18.22 8.17 6.02
C GLU A 78 16.79 8.21 6.58
N LYS A 79 15.78 7.81 5.80
CA LYS A 79 14.39 7.68 6.26
C LYS A 79 14.21 6.50 7.19
N VAL A 80 14.89 5.38 6.92
CA VAL A 80 14.92 4.23 7.83
C VAL A 80 15.52 4.64 9.18
N LEU A 81 16.65 5.36 9.17
CA LEU A 81 17.29 5.85 10.40
C LEU A 81 16.37 6.83 11.14
N GLN A 82 15.79 7.81 10.44
CA GLN A 82 14.84 8.76 11.02
C GLN A 82 13.67 8.04 11.71
N ALA A 83 13.08 7.05 11.04
CA ALA A 83 11.98 6.27 11.55
C ALA A 83 12.37 5.44 12.80
N SER A 84 13.57 4.83 12.78
CA SER A 84 14.07 4.01 13.89
C SER A 84 14.32 4.77 15.21
N LEU A 85 14.36 6.10 15.14
CA LEU A 85 14.53 6.97 16.30
C LEU A 85 13.21 7.34 16.98
N LEU A 86 12.07 7.03 16.37
CA LEU A 86 10.75 7.33 16.94
C LEU A 86 10.38 6.27 17.98
N ASP A 87 10.03 6.72 19.18
CA ASP A 87 9.39 5.88 20.19
C ASP A 87 7.91 5.62 19.85
N VAL A 88 7.30 4.64 20.53
CA VAL A 88 5.91 4.18 20.28
C VAL A 88 4.85 5.26 20.49
N ASP A 89 5.16 6.30 21.26
CA ASP A 89 4.31 7.44 21.56
C ASP A 89 4.71 8.73 20.81
N GLU A 90 5.65 8.63 19.86
CA GLU A 90 6.09 9.74 19.02
C GLU A 90 5.50 9.68 17.61
N GLU A 91 5.29 10.85 17.02
CA GLU A 91 4.85 11.00 15.63
C GLU A 91 6.02 11.46 14.75
N GLY A 92 6.15 10.84 13.58
CA GLY A 92 7.09 11.24 12.55
C GLY A 92 6.61 12.44 11.74
N GLU A 93 7.46 12.86 10.80
CA GLU A 93 7.09 13.88 9.82
C GLU A 93 5.88 13.42 8.98
N PRO A 94 4.95 14.34 8.62
CA PRO A 94 3.79 13.99 7.82
C PRO A 94 4.13 13.24 6.53
N GLY A 95 3.53 12.08 6.35
CA GLY A 95 3.75 11.20 5.20
C GLY A 95 4.96 10.29 5.32
N LEU A 96 5.57 10.15 6.50
CA LEU A 96 6.70 9.24 6.73
C LEU A 96 6.39 7.80 6.26
N GLY A 97 5.22 7.27 6.62
CA GLY A 97 4.83 5.89 6.29
C GLY A 97 4.79 5.59 4.79
N ARG A 98 4.63 6.59 3.91
CA ARG A 98 4.61 6.38 2.45
C ARG A 98 5.91 5.76 1.91
N HIS A 99 7.02 5.94 2.63
CA HIS A 99 8.33 5.41 2.27
C HIS A 99 8.45 3.91 2.58
N PHE A 100 7.56 3.39 3.43
CA PHE A 100 7.55 2.01 3.93
C PHE A 100 6.34 1.21 3.43
N ALA A 101 5.59 1.76 2.47
CA ALA A 101 4.40 1.16 1.92
C ALA A 101 4.66 0.68 0.49
N GLU A 102 4.22 -0.53 0.19
CA GLU A 102 4.21 -1.04 -1.18
C GLU A 102 3.32 -0.19 -2.09
N THR A 103 3.64 -0.20 -3.38
CA THR A 103 2.85 0.51 -4.40
C THR A 103 2.11 -0.47 -5.29
N GLY A 104 0.78 -0.43 -5.24
CA GLY A 104 -0.05 -1.11 -6.23
C GLY A 104 -0.04 -0.31 -7.53
N ARG A 105 0.37 -0.94 -8.63
CA ARG A 105 0.47 -0.31 -9.95
C ARG A 105 -0.35 -1.05 -10.99
N VAL A 106 -1.15 -0.28 -11.72
CA VAL A 106 -2.02 -0.72 -12.83
C VAL A 106 -1.60 0.06 -14.08
N ASP A 107 -0.94 -0.60 -15.03
CA ASP A 107 -0.44 0.01 -16.27
C ASP A 107 -1.32 -0.42 -17.47
N CYS A 108 -2.08 0.52 -18.01
CA CYS A 108 -3.08 0.30 -19.05
C CYS A 108 -2.75 1.04 -20.37
N ARG A 109 -1.46 1.30 -20.60
CA ARG A 109 -0.94 1.99 -21.79
C ARG A 109 -0.68 1.06 -22.97
#